data_AF-A0A931AUP8-F1
#
_entry.id   AF-A0A931AUP8-F1
#
_cell.length_a   1.000
_cell.length_b   1.000
_cell.length_c   1.000
_cell.angle_alpha   90.00
_cell.angle_beta   90.00
_cell.angle_gamma   90.00
#
_symmetry.space_group_name_H-M   'P 1'
#
loop_
_entity.id
_entity.type
_entity.pdbx_description
1 polymer ?
#
loop_
_entity_poly.entity_id
_entity_poly.type
_entity_poly.pdbx_seq_one_letter_code
_entity_poly.pdbx_strand_id
1 'polypeptide(L)'
;MRLWHEELITLLPRQQLLGQHRECCALRGNGWEKKHATVDYIFHYSPYKLYQYHHLVLDEMKQRHYLPAADWYVPEYRGKNCVAYPYLVPIELTIPIYPEHDDNYLMLCLTNLKQKGIELNFHIVFNYLN
;
A
#
# COMPACT_ATOMS: atom_id res chain seq x y z
N MET A 1 10.27 -4.70 6.35
CA MET A 1 9.55 -3.90 5.34
C MET A 1 8.17 -3.63 5.89
N ARG A 2 7.58 -2.46 5.58
CA ARG A 2 6.32 -2.01 6.17
C ARG A 2 5.40 -1.52 5.07
N LEU A 3 4.09 -1.57 5.30
CA LEU A 3 3.18 -0.67 4.58
C LEU A 3 3.35 0.74 5.16
N TRP A 4 3.43 1.75 4.30
CA TRP A 4 3.28 3.13 4.73
C TRP A 4 1.81 3.38 5.11
N HIS A 5 1.59 4.26 6.08
CA HIS A 5 0.25 4.73 6.40
C HIS A 5 -0.45 5.26 5.13
N GLU A 6 -1.73 4.95 4.94
CA GLU A 6 -2.46 5.28 3.71
C GLU A 6 -2.51 6.79 3.40
N GLU A 7 -2.61 7.64 4.43
CA GLU A 7 -2.54 9.10 4.28
C GLU A 7 -1.22 9.60 3.69
N LEU A 8 -0.13 8.83 3.82
CA LEU A 8 1.16 9.22 3.30
C LEU A 8 1.35 8.89 1.83
N ILE A 9 0.51 8.01 1.24
CA ILE A 9 0.74 7.47 -0.12
C ILE A 9 0.93 8.58 -1.15
N THR A 10 0.07 9.59 -1.14
CA THR A 10 0.13 10.75 -2.06
C THR A 10 1.32 11.67 -1.79
N LEU A 11 1.96 11.55 -0.63
CA LEU A 11 3.11 12.35 -0.20
C LEU A 11 4.44 11.62 -0.36
N LEU A 12 4.43 10.29 -0.49
CA LEU A 12 5.66 9.49 -0.56
C LEU A 12 6.53 9.95 -1.74
N PRO A 13 7.85 10.13 -1.56
CA PRO A 13 8.73 10.35 -2.69
C PRO A 13 8.76 9.14 -3.62
N ARG A 14 9.23 9.36 -4.85
CA ARG A 14 9.25 8.33 -5.91
C ARG A 14 9.79 6.98 -5.43
N GLN A 15 10.92 6.95 -4.73
CA GLN A 15 11.55 5.69 -4.32
C GLN A 15 10.68 4.91 -3.34
N GLN A 16 10.00 5.61 -2.42
CA GLN A 16 9.14 5.02 -1.40
C GLN A 16 7.82 4.55 -2.00
N LEU A 17 7.22 5.32 -2.91
CA LEU A 17 6.02 4.92 -3.64
C LEU A 17 6.27 3.65 -4.48
N LEU A 18 7.35 3.65 -5.29
CA LEU A 18 7.70 2.47 -6.08
C LEU A 18 8.11 1.28 -5.19
N GLY A 19 8.73 1.54 -4.04
CA GLY A 19 9.03 0.54 -3.03
C GLY A 19 7.77 -0.07 -2.42
N GLN A 20 6.76 0.76 -2.12
CA GLN A 20 5.48 0.35 -1.59
C GLN A 20 4.74 -0.56 -2.57
N HIS A 21 4.74 -0.21 -3.85
CA HIS A 21 4.18 -1.07 -4.90
C HIS A 21 4.88 -2.44 -4.94
N ARG A 22 6.21 -2.48 -4.93
CA ARG A 22 6.95 -3.76 -4.90
C ARG A 22 6.61 -4.60 -3.67
N GLU A 23 6.45 -3.94 -2.52
CA GLU A 23 6.04 -4.62 -1.29
C GLU A 23 4.63 -5.20 -1.41
N CYS A 24 3.65 -4.43 -1.91
CA CYS A 24 2.30 -4.93 -2.17
C CYS A 24 2.32 -6.11 -3.16
N CYS A 25 3.14 -6.04 -4.22
CA CYS A 25 3.29 -7.14 -5.17
C CYS A 25 3.83 -8.41 -4.50
N ALA A 26 4.85 -8.27 -3.64
CA ALA A 26 5.44 -9.39 -2.92
C ALA A 26 4.43 -10.02 -1.96
N LEU A 27 3.75 -9.20 -1.16
CA LEU A 27 2.77 -9.63 -0.17
C LEU A 27 1.53 -10.27 -0.81
N ARG A 28 1.02 -9.73 -1.93
CA ARG A 28 -0.09 -10.36 -2.67
C ARG A 28 0.33 -11.67 -3.37
N GLY A 29 1.61 -11.78 -3.74
CA GLY A 29 2.17 -12.96 -4.39
C GLY A 29 2.63 -14.04 -3.40
N ASN A 30 3.78 -14.64 -3.71
CA ASN A 30 4.39 -15.71 -2.91
C ASN A 30 4.96 -15.24 -1.55
N GLY A 31 4.81 -13.96 -1.20
CA GLY A 31 5.11 -13.41 0.13
C GLY A 31 3.97 -13.52 1.12
N TRP A 32 2.75 -13.83 0.67
CA TRP A 32 1.60 -14.00 1.57
C TRP A 32 1.89 -15.05 2.66
N GLU A 33 1.47 -14.77 3.91
CA GLU A 33 1.66 -15.59 5.11
C GLU A 33 3.12 -15.85 5.52
N LYS A 34 4.11 -15.21 4.90
CA LYS A 34 5.49 -15.25 5.37
C LYS A 34 5.68 -14.21 6.47
N LYS A 35 6.21 -14.63 7.62
CA LYS A 35 6.41 -13.73 8.77
C LYS A 35 7.27 -12.51 8.39
N HIS A 36 6.75 -11.34 8.70
CA HIS A 36 7.35 -10.03 8.54
C HIS A 36 7.07 -9.18 9.78
N ALA A 37 8.13 -8.89 10.55
CA ALA A 37 8.06 -8.27 11.88
C ALA A 37 7.23 -6.96 12.00
N THR A 38 6.97 -6.24 10.91
CA THR A 38 6.28 -4.93 10.92
C THR A 38 4.98 -4.89 10.12
N VAL A 39 4.58 -5.98 9.46
CA VAL A 39 3.38 -6.03 8.60
C VAL A 39 2.53 -7.28 8.82
N ASP A 40 2.89 -8.17 9.75
CA ASP A 40 2.15 -9.41 10.02
C ASP A 40 0.64 -9.24 10.27
N TYR A 41 0.21 -8.07 10.76
CA TYR A 41 -1.21 -7.79 10.99
C TYR A 41 -2.07 -7.94 9.73
N ILE A 42 -1.52 -7.73 8.53
CA ILE A 42 -2.30 -7.84 7.29
C ILE A 42 -2.86 -9.25 7.07
N PHE A 43 -2.16 -10.27 7.59
CA PHE A 43 -2.54 -11.68 7.43
C PHE A 43 -3.70 -12.09 8.35
N HIS A 44 -4.08 -11.22 9.30
CA HIS A 44 -5.31 -11.39 10.09
C HIS A 44 -6.56 -10.97 9.32
N TYR A 45 -6.40 -10.38 8.12
CA TYR A 45 -7.50 -9.90 7.29
C TYR A 45 -7.57 -10.66 5.95
N SER A 46 -8.70 -10.52 5.26
CA SER A 46 -8.84 -10.99 3.88
C SER A 46 -7.75 -10.38 2.98
N PRO A 47 -7.16 -11.15 2.05
CA PRO A 47 -6.27 -10.60 1.01
C PRO A 47 -6.90 -9.46 0.20
N TYR A 48 -8.24 -9.40 0.15
CA TYR A 48 -8.97 -8.31 -0.52
C TYR A 48 -8.66 -6.95 0.10
N LYS A 49 -8.35 -6.91 1.40
CA LYS A 49 -7.96 -5.70 2.12
C LYS A 49 -6.60 -5.16 1.65
N LEU A 50 -5.67 -6.07 1.40
CA LEU A 50 -4.37 -5.70 0.81
C LEU A 50 -4.53 -5.25 -0.64
N TYR A 51 -5.49 -5.82 -1.38
CA TYR A 51 -5.86 -5.33 -2.71
C TYR A 51 -6.39 -3.89 -2.65
N GLN A 52 -7.31 -3.56 -1.74
CA GLN A 52 -7.81 -2.20 -1.54
C GLN A 52 -6.68 -1.22 -1.23
N TYR A 53 -5.78 -1.57 -0.30
CA TYR A 53 -4.59 -0.76 -0.02
C TYR A 53 -3.68 -0.61 -1.24
N HIS A 54 -3.43 -1.70 -1.98
CA HIS A 54 -2.61 -1.65 -3.19
C HIS A 54 -3.24 -0.75 -4.27
N HIS A 55 -4.57 -0.66 -4.35
CA HIS A 55 -5.27 0.22 -5.27
C HIS A 55 -4.89 1.70 -5.06
N LEU A 56 -4.78 2.16 -3.81
CA LEU A 56 -4.31 3.52 -3.50
C LEU A 56 -2.91 3.79 -4.07
N VAL A 57 -2.01 2.80 -3.95
CA VAL A 57 -0.64 2.88 -4.46
C VAL A 57 -0.62 2.90 -5.99
N LEU A 58 -1.44 2.05 -6.63
CA LEU A 58 -1.56 1.97 -8.09
C LEU A 58 -2.11 3.27 -8.67
N ASP A 59 -3.14 3.84 -8.05
CA ASP A 59 -3.75 5.11 -8.48
C ASP A 59 -2.77 6.26 -8.36
N GLU A 60 -2.07 6.38 -7.23
CA GLU A 60 -1.02 7.39 -7.06
C GLU A 60 0.10 7.21 -8.09
N MET A 61 0.49 5.95 -8.35
CA MET A 61 1.48 5.65 -9.39
C MET A 61 1.01 6.12 -10.77
N LYS A 62 -0.23 5.82 -11.13
CA LYS A 62 -0.84 6.21 -12.40
C LYS A 62 -0.99 7.72 -12.52
N GLN A 63 -1.38 8.41 -11.45
CA GLN A 63 -1.46 9.87 -11.38
C GLN A 63 -0.09 10.51 -11.64
N ARG A 64 0.99 9.89 -11.15
CA ARG A 64 2.38 10.31 -11.43
C ARG A 64 2.96 9.75 -12.73
N HIS A 65 2.11 9.24 -13.63
CA HIS A 65 2.48 8.69 -14.94
C HIS A 65 3.43 7.48 -14.90
N TYR A 66 3.49 6.77 -13.78
CA TYR A 66 4.09 5.43 -13.75
C TYR A 66 3.11 4.41 -14.33
N LEU A 67 3.66 3.33 -14.90
CA LEU A 67 2.91 2.30 -15.63
C LEU A 67 2.98 0.96 -14.88
N PRO A 68 2.25 0.78 -13.75
CA PRO A 68 2.12 -0.54 -13.15
C PRO A 68 1.38 -1.48 -14.12
N ALA A 69 1.70 -2.77 -14.07
CA ALA A 69 0.99 -3.75 -14.90
C ALA A 69 -0.51 -3.78 -14.54
N ALA A 70 -1.38 -3.72 -15.56
CA ALA A 70 -2.83 -3.61 -15.38
C ALA A 70 -3.43 -4.77 -14.56
N ASP A 71 -2.83 -5.96 -14.62
CA ASP A 71 -3.26 -7.13 -13.85
C ASP A 71 -3.30 -6.87 -12.34
N TRP A 72 -2.51 -5.93 -11.83
CA TRP A 72 -2.52 -5.58 -10.39
C TRP A 72 -3.83 -4.92 -9.94
N TYR A 73 -4.66 -4.41 -10.86
CA TYR A 73 -6.02 -3.94 -10.59
C TYR A 73 -7.05 -5.07 -10.49
N VAL A 74 -6.67 -6.33 -10.70
CA VAL A 74 -7.54 -7.49 -10.47
C VAL A 74 -7.29 -8.02 -9.06
N PRO A 75 -8.31 -8.19 -8.19
CA PRO A 75 -8.12 -8.60 -6.79
C PRO A 75 -7.48 -9.99 -6.66
N GLU A 76 -7.87 -10.92 -7.54
CA GLU A 76 -7.38 -12.29 -7.55
C GLU A 76 -5.94 -12.43 -8.04
N TYR A 77 -5.40 -11.41 -8.73
CA TYR A 77 -4.06 -11.49 -9.31
C TYR A 77 -2.98 -11.48 -8.22
N ARG A 78 -2.04 -12.42 -8.34
CA ARG A 78 -0.95 -12.65 -7.37
C ARG A 78 0.45 -12.61 -8.01
N GLY A 79 0.55 -12.03 -9.20
CA GLY A 79 1.78 -12.05 -9.99
C GLY A 79 1.92 -13.32 -10.83
N LYS A 80 2.88 -13.30 -11.77
CA LYS A 80 3.09 -14.36 -12.78
C LYS A 80 3.45 -15.74 -12.20
N ASN A 81 4.06 -15.75 -11.02
CA ASN A 81 4.62 -16.96 -10.40
C ASN A 81 3.77 -17.47 -9.22
N CYS A 82 2.56 -16.95 -9.05
CA CYS A 82 1.65 -17.35 -7.98
C CYS A 82 0.27 -17.56 -8.59
N VAL A 83 -0.34 -18.71 -8.34
CA VAL A 83 -1.67 -19.02 -8.86
C VAL A 83 -2.66 -18.00 -8.29
N ALA A 84 -3.45 -17.39 -9.17
CA ALA A 84 -4.49 -16.44 -8.80
C ALA A 84 -5.50 -17.09 -7.84
N TYR A 85 -6.15 -16.29 -7.00
CA TYR A 85 -7.31 -16.80 -6.27
C TYR A 85 -8.41 -17.19 -7.27
N PRO A 86 -9.13 -18.31 -7.08
CA PRO A 86 -10.24 -18.66 -7.96
C PRO A 86 -11.37 -17.61 -7.92
N TYR A 87 -11.62 -17.08 -6.73
CA TYR A 87 -12.53 -15.97 -6.47
C TYR A 87 -12.14 -15.35 -5.14
N LEU A 88 -12.07 -14.02 -5.06
CA LEU A 88 -11.80 -13.32 -3.81
C LEU A 88 -13.02 -12.49 -3.42
N VAL A 89 -13.72 -12.91 -2.36
CA VAL A 89 -14.95 -12.25 -1.88
C VAL A 89 -14.65 -10.77 -1.58
N PRO A 90 -15.34 -9.82 -2.25
CA PRO A 90 -15.22 -8.41 -1.93
C PRO A 90 -15.65 -8.13 -0.50
N ILE A 91 -14.89 -7.24 0.16
CA ILE A 91 -15.25 -6.70 1.47
C ILE A 91 -15.43 -5.18 1.35
N GLU A 92 -16.26 -4.64 2.23
CA GLU A 92 -16.44 -3.19 2.34
C GLU A 92 -15.11 -2.49 2.66
N LEU A 93 -14.93 -1.31 2.06
CA LEU A 93 -13.78 -0.47 2.38
C LEU A 93 -13.99 0.17 3.75
N THR A 94 -12.97 0.13 4.60
CA THR A 94 -12.94 0.85 5.88
C THR A 94 -12.01 2.04 5.80
N ILE A 95 -12.22 3.01 6.70
CA ILE A 95 -11.32 4.16 6.88
C ILE A 95 -10.94 4.23 8.37
N PRO A 96 -9.67 4.02 8.74
CA PRO A 96 -8.57 3.63 7.85
C PRO A 96 -8.79 2.25 7.21
N ILE A 97 -8.10 1.92 6.11
CA ILE A 97 -8.20 0.57 5.52
C ILE A 97 -7.81 -0.43 6.60
N TYR A 98 -6.61 -0.36 7.14
CA TYR A 98 -6.23 -1.20 8.28
C TYR A 98 -6.45 -0.43 9.58
N PRO A 99 -7.13 -0.97 10.61
CA PRO A 99 -7.27 -0.29 11.90
C PRO A 99 -5.90 -0.09 12.59
N GLU A 100 -4.88 -0.86 12.22
CA GLU A 100 -3.49 -0.64 12.64
C GLU A 100 -2.87 0.61 12.02
N HIS A 101 -3.48 1.22 11.00
CA HIS A 101 -3.08 2.53 10.46
C HIS A 101 -3.79 3.62 11.27
N ASP A 102 -3.46 3.65 12.56
CA ASP A 102 -3.89 4.69 13.49
C ASP A 102 -2.88 5.84 13.56
N ASP A 103 -3.18 6.87 14.34
CA ASP A 103 -2.31 8.03 14.55
C ASP A 103 -0.91 7.62 15.06
N ASN A 104 -0.83 6.57 15.91
CA ASN A 104 0.45 6.07 16.40
C ASN A 104 1.28 5.47 15.25
N TYR A 105 0.66 4.68 14.38
CA TYR A 105 1.30 4.10 13.22
C TYR A 105 1.71 5.16 12.19
N LEU A 106 0.89 6.19 11.99
CA LEU A 106 1.23 7.36 11.20
C LEU A 106 2.51 8.03 11.73
N MET A 107 2.59 8.28 13.03
CA MET A 107 3.76 8.86 13.67
C MET A 107 5.01 7.97 13.55
N LEU A 108 4.86 6.64 13.64
CA LEU A 108 5.95 5.69 13.39
C LEU A 108 6.42 5.72 11.93
N CYS A 109 5.51 5.95 10.97
CA CYS A 109 5.86 6.11 9.56
C CYS A 109 6.62 7.42 9.31
N LEU A 110 6.10 8.55 9.81
CA LEU A 110 6.75 9.86 9.71
C LEU A 110 8.15 9.85 10.33
N THR A 111 8.29 9.25 11.52
CA THR A 111 9.59 9.09 12.19
C THR A 111 10.55 8.26 11.34
N ASN A 112 10.08 7.18 10.69
CA ASN A 112 10.92 6.36 9.83
C ASN A 112 11.40 7.10 8.58
N LEU A 113 10.55 7.94 7.98
CA LEU A 113 10.95 8.79 6.85
C LEU A 113 11.99 9.81 7.30
N LYS A 114 11.76 10.51 8.40
CA LYS A 114 12.70 11.48 8.97
C LYS A 114 14.07 10.87 9.29
N GLN A 115 14.11 9.68 9.90
CA GLN A 115 15.35 8.96 10.20
C GLN A 115 16.13 8.57 8.95
N LYS A 116 15.45 8.42 7.80
CA LYS A 116 16.08 8.15 6.50
C LYS A 116 16.48 9.44 5.76
N GLY A 117 16.35 10.61 6.40
CA GLY A 117 16.59 11.91 5.76
C GLY A 117 15.58 12.25 4.68
N ILE A 118 14.37 11.69 4.75
CA ILE A 118 13.29 11.94 3.78
C ILE A 118 12.32 12.95 4.39
N GLU A 119 12.20 14.09 3.73
CA GLU A 119 11.23 15.13 4.05
C GLU A 119 10.01 15.02 3.13
N LEU A 120 8.82 15.05 3.71
CA LEU A 120 7.57 15.08 2.94
C LEU A 120 7.22 16.52 2.59
N ASN A 121 6.84 16.74 1.32
CA ASN A 121 6.38 18.04 0.89
C ASN A 121 4.86 18.15 1.10
N PHE A 122 4.45 18.80 2.18
CA PHE A 122 3.04 19.01 2.51
C PHE A 122 2.36 20.10 1.65
N HIS A 123 3.08 20.80 0.77
CA HIS A 123 2.53 21.92 0.00
C HIS A 123 1.52 21.53 -1.10
N ILE A 124 1.30 20.25 -1.39
CA ILE A 124 0.48 19.81 -2.54
C ILE A 124 -1.01 19.61 -2.18
N VAL A 125 -1.39 19.59 -0.90
CA VAL A 125 -2.76 19.24 -0.47
C VAL A 125 -3.80 20.34 -0.76
N PHE A 126 -3.40 21.59 -1.02
CA PHE A 126 -4.35 22.71 -1.21
C PHE A 126 -4.88 22.90 -2.65
N ASN A 127 -4.42 22.15 -3.64
CA ASN A 127 -4.85 22.36 -5.04
C ASN A 127 -6.04 21.49 -5.49
N TYR A 128 -6.64 20.69 -4.60
CA TYR A 128 -7.81 19.86 -4.93
C TYR A 128 -9.07 20.20 -4.12
N LEU A 129 -9.08 21.36 -3.45
CA LEU A 129 -10.25 21.88 -2.70
C LEU A 129 -10.67 23.30 -3.12
N ASN A 130 -10.44 23.69 -4.38
CA ASN A 130 -11.04 24.88 -4.99
C ASN A 130 -11.72 24.54 -6.30
#